data_AF-A0A522AJQ0-F1
#
_entry.id   AF-A0A522AJQ0-F1
#
_cell.length_a   1.000
_cell.length_b   1.000
_cell.length_c   1.000
_cell.angle_alpha   90.00
_cell.angle_beta   90.00
_cell.angle_gamma   90.00
#
_symmetry.space_group_name_H-M   'P 1'
#
loop_
_entity.id
_entity.type
_entity.pdbx_description
1 polymer ?
#
loop_
_entity_poly.entity_id
_entity_poly.type
_entity_poly.pdbx_seq_one_letter_code
_entity_poly.pdbx_strand_id
1 'polypeptide(L)'
;MTSSSRKRAGPNARRGRPMPPDPRPVAPPMPGPPVTVIGLRGIPEVAPGDDLATLVLAALETTPGVLPLTADDVLVVTQKVVSKAEGAIVALDGIVPRPEAIAFGERWDRDPRQLEVVLREARRVVRMANGVVITETSHGFICANGGIDASNVGPSSGDIVTLLPVDPDASAAGLRTAIRERHGIDVPVIISDSFGRPWRWGIVDVAIGVSGLLAIEDLRGSPDR
;
A
#
# COMPACT_ATOMS: atom_id res chain seq x y z
N MET A 1 30.18 -91.34 10.32
CA MET A 1 28.81 -90.95 10.74
C MET A 1 28.82 -89.45 10.99
N THR A 2 28.23 -88.68 10.09
CA THR A 2 28.36 -87.22 10.00
C THR A 2 27.13 -86.47 10.50
N SER A 3 27.42 -85.53 11.39
CA SER A 3 26.73 -84.31 11.84
C SER A 3 25.41 -83.87 11.19
N SER A 4 24.43 -83.54 12.05
CA SER A 4 23.37 -82.56 11.79
C SER A 4 23.47 -81.43 12.82
N SER A 5 23.64 -80.20 12.33
CA SER A 5 23.86 -78.98 13.10
C SER A 5 22.52 -78.34 13.51
N ARG A 6 22.26 -78.23 14.83
CA ARG A 6 21.17 -77.42 15.40
C ARG A 6 21.62 -75.99 15.65
N LYS A 7 20.99 -75.02 14.99
CA LYS A 7 21.12 -73.58 15.25
C LYS A 7 20.54 -73.25 16.64
N ARG A 8 21.33 -72.59 17.49
CA ARG A 8 20.89 -71.97 18.75
C ARG A 8 20.25 -70.60 18.46
N ALA A 9 19.05 -70.37 18.97
CA ALA A 9 18.45 -69.05 19.11
C ALA A 9 18.66 -68.56 20.55
N GLY A 10 19.35 -67.42 20.73
CA GLY A 10 19.45 -66.71 22.01
C GLY A 10 18.38 -65.60 22.09
N PRO A 11 17.84 -65.29 23.27
CA PRO A 11 16.80 -64.28 23.42
C PRO A 11 17.42 -62.88 23.39
N ASN A 12 17.15 -62.09 22.34
CA ASN A 12 17.58 -60.70 22.26
C ASN A 12 16.42 -59.79 22.69
N ALA A 13 16.29 -59.54 23.98
CA ALA A 13 15.31 -58.59 24.54
C ALA A 13 15.76 -57.16 24.22
N ARG A 14 15.22 -56.58 23.14
CA ARG A 14 15.38 -55.16 22.83
C ARG A 14 14.59 -54.34 23.85
N ARG A 15 15.28 -53.64 24.75
CA ARG A 15 14.68 -52.60 25.60
C ARG A 15 14.14 -51.48 24.69
N GLY A 16 12.82 -51.30 24.68
CA GLY A 16 12.16 -50.22 23.94
C GLY A 16 12.58 -48.85 24.48
N ARG A 17 12.88 -47.91 23.57
CA ARG A 17 13.02 -46.49 23.94
C ARG A 17 11.66 -45.94 24.36
N PRO A 18 11.59 -45.04 25.37
CA PRO A 18 10.34 -44.37 25.70
C PRO A 18 9.85 -43.55 24.50
N MET A 19 8.55 -43.59 24.23
CA MET A 19 7.91 -42.66 23.30
C MET A 19 8.10 -41.22 23.81
N PRO A 20 8.41 -40.24 22.95
CA PRO A 20 8.37 -38.84 23.35
C PRO A 20 6.96 -38.50 23.84
N PRO A 21 6.82 -37.61 24.84
CA PRO A 21 5.53 -37.20 25.34
C PRO A 21 4.70 -36.59 24.20
N ASP A 22 3.42 -36.94 24.19
CA ASP A 22 2.41 -36.38 23.28
C ASP A 22 2.50 -34.84 23.34
N PRO A 23 2.68 -34.13 22.20
CA PRO A 23 2.70 -32.68 22.21
C PRO A 23 1.38 -32.19 22.81
N ARG A 24 1.48 -31.57 24.00
CA ARG A 24 0.33 -30.96 24.67
C ARG A 24 -0.42 -30.10 23.66
N PRO A 25 -1.77 -30.19 23.59
CA PRO A 25 -2.54 -29.32 22.72
C PRO A 25 -2.18 -27.88 23.03
N VAL A 26 -1.59 -27.20 22.05
CA VAL A 26 -1.31 -25.77 22.11
C VAL A 26 -2.69 -25.11 22.15
N ALA A 27 -2.99 -24.41 23.24
CA ALA A 27 -4.24 -23.67 23.33
C ALA A 27 -4.35 -22.72 22.12
N PRO A 28 -5.51 -22.63 21.46
CA PRO A 28 -5.67 -21.70 20.35
C PRO A 28 -5.30 -20.28 20.84
N PRO A 29 -4.60 -19.49 20.01
CA PRO A 29 -4.23 -18.14 20.40
C PRO A 29 -5.50 -17.39 20.83
N MET A 30 -5.44 -16.77 22.01
CA MET A 30 -6.52 -15.93 22.50
C MET A 30 -6.83 -14.87 21.42
N PRO A 31 -8.10 -14.64 21.07
CA PRO A 31 -8.44 -13.62 20.09
C PRO A 31 -7.86 -12.28 20.57
N GLY A 32 -7.11 -11.62 19.67
CA GLY A 32 -6.57 -10.29 19.93
C GLY A 32 -7.70 -9.28 20.18
N PRO A 33 -7.36 -8.08 20.67
CA PRO A 33 -8.34 -7.00 20.82
C PRO A 33 -9.01 -6.69 19.48
N PRO A 34 -10.26 -6.16 19.49
CA PRO A 34 -10.95 -5.79 18.26
C PRO A 34 -10.20 -4.69 17.50
N VAL A 35 -10.17 -4.80 16.18
CA VAL A 35 -9.65 -3.73 15.30
C VAL A 35 -10.75 -2.70 15.07
N THR A 36 -10.41 -1.42 15.24
CA THR A 36 -11.33 -0.29 14.96
C THR A 36 -10.76 0.56 13.83
N VAL A 37 -11.61 0.99 12.90
CA VAL A 37 -11.25 1.91 11.82
C VAL A 37 -12.12 3.15 11.94
N ILE A 38 -11.48 4.32 12.09
CA ILE A 38 -12.17 5.61 12.29
C ILE A 38 -11.76 6.56 11.17
N GLY A 39 -12.74 7.02 10.39
CA GLY A 39 -12.51 8.06 9.39
C GLY A 39 -12.38 9.43 10.05
N LEU A 40 -11.24 10.10 9.82
CA LEU A 40 -11.04 11.48 10.27
C LEU A 40 -12.00 12.42 9.54
N ARG A 41 -12.57 13.37 10.28
CA ARG A 41 -13.53 14.35 9.78
C ARG A 41 -12.97 15.76 9.90
N GLY A 42 -13.58 16.70 9.17
CA GLY A 42 -13.23 18.12 9.27
C GLY A 42 -11.97 18.55 8.51
N ILE A 43 -11.34 17.65 7.73
CA ILE A 43 -10.28 18.02 6.79
C ILE A 43 -10.93 18.80 5.63
N PRO A 44 -10.51 20.06 5.36
CA PRO A 44 -11.04 20.85 4.26
C PRO A 44 -10.54 20.34 2.90
N GLU A 45 -11.00 20.98 1.82
CA GLU A 45 -10.39 20.79 0.50
C GLU A 45 -8.94 21.28 0.56
N VAL A 46 -7.98 20.37 0.35
CA VAL A 46 -6.54 20.68 0.39
C VAL A 46 -6.11 21.38 -0.89
N ALA A 47 -5.34 22.45 -0.74
CA ALA A 47 -4.77 23.24 -1.83
C ALA A 47 -3.23 23.16 -1.86
N PRO A 48 -2.60 23.52 -2.99
CA PRO A 48 -1.15 23.68 -3.09
C PRO A 48 -0.57 24.58 -2.00
N GLY A 49 0.41 24.05 -1.26
CA GLY A 49 1.11 24.76 -0.20
C GLY A 49 0.42 24.70 1.18
N ASP A 50 -0.72 24.03 1.31
CA ASP A 50 -1.33 23.79 2.62
C ASP A 50 -0.42 22.93 3.50
N ASP A 51 -0.38 23.25 4.80
CA ASP A 51 0.28 22.41 5.79
C ASP A 51 -0.62 21.21 6.15
N LEU A 52 -0.41 20.10 5.43
CA LEU A 52 -1.17 18.87 5.63
C LEU A 52 -1.05 18.32 7.05
N ALA A 53 0.11 18.48 7.71
CA ALA A 53 0.28 18.01 9.08
C ALA A 53 -0.62 18.77 10.05
N THR A 54 -0.66 20.10 9.93
CA THR A 54 -1.59 20.93 10.71
C THR A 54 -3.05 20.54 10.46
N LEU A 55 -3.45 20.28 9.21
CA LEU A 55 -4.81 19.85 8.87
C LEU A 55 -5.16 18.48 9.49
N VAL A 56 -4.24 17.51 9.42
CA VAL A 56 -4.42 16.18 10.00
C VAL A 56 -4.50 16.25 11.52
N LEU A 57 -3.62 17.02 12.17
CA LEU A 57 -3.64 17.22 13.63
C LEU A 57 -4.97 17.83 14.10
N ALA A 58 -5.47 18.85 13.41
CA ALA A 58 -6.78 19.43 13.71
C ALA A 58 -7.92 18.41 13.53
N ALA A 59 -7.84 17.54 12.52
CA ALA A 59 -8.83 16.48 12.30
C ALA A 59 -8.77 15.39 13.38
N LEU A 60 -7.58 15.02 13.86
CA LEU A 60 -7.40 14.12 15.00
C LEU A 60 -8.06 14.70 16.27
N GLU A 61 -7.85 15.98 16.54
CA GLU A 61 -8.37 16.67 17.74
C GLU A 61 -9.90 16.84 17.72
N THR A 62 -10.50 16.97 16.53
CA THR A 62 -11.93 17.21 16.37
C THR A 62 -12.76 15.94 16.12
N THR A 63 -12.14 14.83 15.71
CA THR A 63 -12.83 13.58 15.44
C THR A 63 -13.09 12.79 16.72
N PRO A 64 -14.36 12.54 17.12
CA PRO A 64 -14.67 11.80 18.34
C PRO A 64 -14.15 10.36 18.30
N GLY A 65 -13.56 9.91 19.42
CA GLY A 65 -13.09 8.52 19.58
C GLY A 65 -11.70 8.24 19.00
N VAL A 66 -11.00 9.26 18.48
CA VAL A 66 -9.62 9.12 17.96
C VAL A 66 -8.57 9.35 19.05
N LEU A 67 -8.77 10.37 19.91
CA LEU A 67 -7.85 10.67 21.00
C LEU A 67 -8.27 10.01 22.32
N PRO A 68 -7.30 9.63 23.19
CA PRO A 68 -5.86 9.72 22.99
C PRO A 68 -5.33 8.66 22.02
N LEU A 69 -4.30 9.00 21.25
CA LEU A 69 -3.57 8.02 20.43
C LEU A 69 -2.79 7.05 21.32
N THR A 70 -2.57 5.86 20.79
CA THR A 70 -1.80 4.78 21.39
C THR A 70 -0.73 4.28 20.42
N ALA A 71 0.27 3.55 20.92
CA ALA A 71 1.37 3.04 20.09
C ALA A 71 0.93 1.96 19.07
N ASP A 72 -0.27 1.40 19.24
CA ASP A 72 -0.84 0.39 18.34
C ASP A 72 -1.71 1.01 17.22
N ASP A 73 -1.93 2.32 17.25
CA ASP A 73 -2.67 3.03 16.20
C ASP A 73 -1.83 3.17 14.93
N VAL A 74 -2.47 3.29 13.78
CA VAL A 74 -1.84 3.58 12.49
C VAL A 74 -2.67 4.63 11.76
N LEU A 75 -2.01 5.69 11.30
CA LEU A 75 -2.64 6.69 10.43
C LEU A 75 -2.50 6.28 8.97
N VAL A 76 -3.61 6.27 8.23
CA VAL A 76 -3.61 6.09 6.77
C VAL A 76 -4.09 7.38 6.11
N VAL A 77 -3.32 7.90 5.16
CA VAL A 77 -3.60 9.13 4.43
C VAL A 77 -3.61 8.83 2.94
N THR A 78 -4.65 9.24 2.22
CA THR A 78 -4.68 9.04 0.76
C THR A 78 -3.68 9.97 0.07
N GLN A 79 -3.05 9.51 -1.01
CA GLN A 79 -2.02 10.27 -1.70
C GLN A 79 -2.55 11.61 -2.21
N LYS A 80 -3.83 11.69 -2.59
CA LYS A 80 -4.39 12.88 -3.24
C LYS A 80 -4.26 14.14 -2.37
N VAL A 81 -4.42 14.02 -1.06
CA VAL A 81 -4.23 15.18 -0.15
C VAL A 81 -2.75 15.51 0.03
N VAL A 82 -1.86 14.50 -0.01
CA VAL A 82 -0.41 14.69 0.02
C VAL A 82 0.06 15.42 -1.24
N SER A 83 -0.29 14.90 -2.42
CA SER A 83 0.06 15.47 -3.71
C SER A 83 -0.47 16.89 -3.89
N LYS A 84 -1.69 17.17 -3.42
CA LYS A 84 -2.22 18.54 -3.44
C LYS A 84 -1.42 19.47 -2.54
N ALA A 85 -1.17 19.10 -1.28
CA ALA A 85 -0.39 19.91 -0.35
C ALA A 85 1.03 20.19 -0.88
N GLU A 86 1.67 19.18 -1.47
CA GLU A 86 3.02 19.27 -2.07
C GLU A 86 3.04 20.00 -3.42
N GLY A 87 1.88 20.38 -3.96
CA GLY A 87 1.79 21.05 -5.26
C GLY A 87 2.13 20.15 -6.45
N ALA A 88 2.03 18.83 -6.30
CA ALA A 88 2.18 17.82 -7.35
C ALA A 88 0.94 17.82 -8.27
N ILE A 89 0.70 18.97 -8.89
CA ILE A 89 -0.47 19.28 -9.70
C ILE A 89 0.01 19.82 -11.05
N VAL A 90 -0.58 19.32 -12.14
CA VAL A 90 -0.28 19.76 -13.50
C VAL A 90 -1.53 20.32 -14.15
N ALA A 91 -1.45 21.58 -14.60
CA ALA A 91 -2.44 22.14 -15.50
C ALA A 91 -2.29 21.50 -16.89
N LEU A 92 -3.40 21.04 -17.46
CA LEU A 92 -3.44 20.47 -18.81
C LEU A 92 -3.42 21.56 -19.90
N ASP A 93 -3.72 22.80 -19.54
CA ASP A 93 -3.53 23.94 -20.44
C ASP A 93 -2.05 24.06 -20.84
N GLY A 94 -1.80 24.23 -22.14
CA GLY A 94 -0.45 24.26 -22.70
C GLY A 94 0.26 22.90 -22.82
N ILE A 95 -0.33 21.78 -22.37
CA ILE A 95 0.24 20.45 -22.65
C ILE A 95 0.09 20.14 -24.14
N VAL A 96 1.22 20.00 -24.84
CA VAL A 96 1.29 19.57 -26.24
C VAL A 96 1.50 18.06 -26.30
N PRO A 97 0.49 17.26 -26.70
CA PRO A 97 0.62 15.81 -26.76
C PRO A 97 1.47 15.34 -27.95
N ARG A 98 2.23 14.25 -27.76
CA ARG A 98 2.93 13.59 -28.87
C ARG A 98 1.95 12.85 -29.81
N PRO A 99 2.33 12.55 -31.07
CA PRO A 99 1.44 11.90 -32.05
C PRO A 99 0.83 10.58 -31.57
N GLU A 100 1.60 9.77 -30.81
CA GLU A 100 1.11 8.53 -30.22
C GLU A 100 -0.02 8.77 -29.20
N ALA A 101 0.10 9.82 -28.37
CA ALA A 101 -0.92 10.16 -27.39
C ALA A 101 -2.20 10.67 -28.07
N ILE A 102 -2.06 11.46 -29.13
CA ILE A 102 -3.19 11.92 -29.96
C ILE A 102 -3.93 10.72 -30.57
N ALA A 103 -3.21 9.84 -31.27
CA ALA A 103 -3.81 8.68 -31.93
C ALA A 103 -4.50 7.72 -30.94
N PHE A 104 -3.92 7.54 -29.74
CA PHE A 104 -4.56 6.75 -28.70
C PHE A 104 -5.80 7.43 -28.11
N GLY A 105 -5.72 8.75 -27.88
CA GLY A 105 -6.83 9.58 -27.41
C GLY A 105 -8.04 9.49 -28.32
N GLU A 106 -7.83 9.69 -29.62
CA GLU A 106 -8.87 9.57 -30.66
C GLU A 106 -9.50 8.17 -30.70
N ARG A 107 -8.68 7.12 -30.57
CA ARG A 107 -9.15 5.73 -30.67
C ARG A 107 -9.99 5.30 -29.47
N TRP A 108 -9.70 5.83 -28.28
CA TRP A 108 -10.27 5.33 -27.02
C TRP A 108 -11.03 6.39 -26.21
N ASP A 109 -11.36 7.53 -26.82
CA ASP A 109 -12.05 8.66 -26.18
C ASP A 109 -11.36 9.12 -24.88
N ARG A 110 -10.05 9.36 -24.98
CA ARG A 110 -9.20 9.83 -23.88
C ARG A 110 -8.63 11.20 -24.21
N ASP A 111 -8.45 12.03 -23.20
CA ASP A 111 -7.76 13.31 -23.36
C ASP A 111 -6.26 13.07 -23.66
N PRO A 112 -5.76 13.44 -24.85
CA PRO A 112 -4.36 13.23 -25.20
C PRO A 112 -3.41 14.06 -24.34
N ARG A 113 -3.87 15.17 -23.74
CA ARG A 113 -3.08 16.00 -22.81
C ARG A 113 -2.80 15.22 -21.53
N GLN A 114 -3.83 14.62 -20.93
CA GLN A 114 -3.64 13.77 -19.75
C GLN A 114 -2.70 12.60 -20.07
N LEU A 115 -2.91 11.94 -21.21
CA LEU A 115 -2.06 10.84 -21.65
C LEU A 115 -0.60 11.28 -21.83
N GLU A 116 -0.35 12.46 -22.37
CA GLU A 116 0.99 13.00 -22.48
C GLU A 116 1.64 13.17 -21.08
N VAL A 117 0.91 13.65 -20.07
CA VAL A 117 1.44 13.72 -18.69
C VAL A 117 1.77 12.32 -18.17
N VAL A 118 0.88 11.33 -18.37
CA VAL A 118 1.15 9.92 -18.00
C VAL A 118 2.44 9.40 -18.64
N LEU A 119 2.65 9.69 -19.92
CA LEU A 119 3.82 9.22 -20.66
C LEU A 119 5.11 9.95 -20.27
N ARG A 120 5.04 11.18 -19.73
CA ARG A 120 6.19 11.92 -19.20
C ARG A 120 6.65 11.38 -17.84
N GLU A 121 5.70 11.03 -16.97
CA GLU A 121 5.97 10.46 -15.64
C GLU A 121 6.36 8.97 -15.69
N ALA A 122 6.06 8.30 -16.80
CA ALA A 122 6.36 6.89 -16.96
C ALA A 122 7.86 6.63 -17.18
N ARG A 123 8.44 5.76 -16.33
CA ARG A 123 9.75 5.15 -16.61
C ARG A 123 9.67 4.23 -17.82
N ARG A 124 8.57 3.47 -17.94
CA ARG A 124 8.22 2.72 -19.15
C ARG A 124 6.72 2.46 -19.22
N VAL A 125 6.24 2.22 -20.43
CA VAL A 125 4.89 1.70 -20.68
C VAL A 125 4.92 0.18 -20.57
N VAL A 126 4.12 -0.38 -19.65
CA VAL A 126 3.96 -1.84 -19.46
C VAL A 126 2.92 -2.38 -20.43
N ARG A 127 1.79 -1.67 -20.56
CA ARG A 127 0.71 -2.02 -21.47
C ARG A 127 -0.06 -0.76 -21.86
N MET A 128 -0.40 -0.63 -23.13
CA MET A 128 -1.24 0.45 -23.62
C MET A 128 -2.23 -0.13 -24.62
N ALA A 129 -3.44 -0.40 -24.16
CA ALA A 129 -4.48 -1.07 -24.93
C ALA A 129 -5.86 -0.88 -24.30
N ASN A 130 -6.92 -0.98 -25.10
CA ASN A 130 -8.30 -0.98 -24.61
C ASN A 130 -8.65 0.25 -23.74
N GLY A 131 -8.12 1.42 -24.09
CA GLY A 131 -8.33 2.67 -23.35
C GLY A 131 -7.62 2.73 -21.99
N VAL A 132 -6.79 1.74 -21.65
CA VAL A 132 -6.01 1.68 -20.40
C VAL A 132 -4.52 1.77 -20.72
N VAL A 133 -3.82 2.54 -19.89
CA VAL A 133 -2.38 2.71 -19.95
C VAL A 133 -1.83 2.28 -18.60
N ILE A 134 -1.04 1.20 -18.58
CA ILE A 134 -0.32 0.71 -17.41
C ILE A 134 1.14 1.10 -17.60
N THR A 135 1.68 1.83 -16.63
CA THR A 135 3.07 2.32 -16.65
C THR A 135 3.80 1.87 -15.40
N GLU A 136 5.13 1.84 -15.50
CA GLU A 136 6.01 1.82 -14.34
C GLU A 136 6.37 3.27 -13.99
N THR A 137 6.10 3.68 -12.76
CA THR A 137 6.48 5.01 -12.24
C THR A 137 7.97 5.06 -11.85
N SER A 138 8.51 6.24 -11.59
CA SER A 138 9.87 6.41 -11.04
C SER A 138 10.07 5.67 -9.71
N HIS A 139 9.03 5.60 -8.89
CA HIS A 139 8.98 4.83 -7.64
C HIS A 139 9.07 3.31 -7.85
N GLY A 140 8.70 2.82 -9.05
CA GLY A 140 8.61 1.39 -9.36
C GLY A 140 7.20 0.80 -9.25
N PHE A 141 6.16 1.63 -9.02
CA PHE A 141 4.78 1.15 -9.05
C PHE A 141 4.36 0.81 -10.47
N ILE A 142 3.68 -0.34 -10.64
CA ILE A 142 3.03 -0.72 -11.88
C ILE A 142 1.53 -0.48 -11.73
N CYS A 143 1.05 0.63 -12.26
CA CYS A 143 -0.33 1.07 -12.06
C CYS A 143 -0.92 1.73 -13.30
N ALA A 144 -2.25 1.91 -13.28
CA ALA A 144 -2.95 2.60 -14.34
C ALA A 144 -2.63 4.10 -14.32
N ASN A 145 -2.41 4.68 -15.50
CA ASN A 145 -2.08 6.09 -15.71
C ASN A 145 -0.91 6.60 -14.85
N GLY A 146 -0.01 5.74 -14.37
CA GLY A 146 1.09 6.13 -13.48
C GLY A 146 0.65 6.70 -12.14
N GLY A 147 -0.56 6.38 -11.66
CA GLY A 147 -1.13 6.95 -10.43
C GLY A 147 -1.61 8.39 -10.58
N ILE A 148 -1.61 8.92 -11.81
CA ILE A 148 -2.15 10.25 -12.09
C ILE A 148 -3.67 10.20 -11.98
N ASP A 149 -4.20 11.01 -11.07
CA ASP A 149 -5.63 11.18 -10.85
C ASP A 149 -6.13 12.44 -11.57
N ALA A 150 -7.21 12.31 -12.32
CA ALA A 150 -7.91 13.43 -12.93
C ALA A 150 -9.23 13.61 -12.21
N SER A 151 -9.54 14.85 -11.81
CA SER A 151 -10.91 15.22 -11.49
C SER A 151 -11.76 15.07 -12.76
N ASN A 152 -12.41 13.92 -12.90
CA ASN A 152 -13.21 13.44 -14.04
C ASN A 152 -12.39 12.88 -15.21
N VAL A 153 -12.93 11.83 -15.86
CA VAL A 153 -12.36 11.17 -17.05
C VAL A 153 -13.29 11.44 -18.23
N GLY A 154 -12.78 12.01 -19.33
CA GLY A 154 -13.52 12.30 -20.57
C GLY A 154 -13.13 13.65 -21.24
N PRO A 155 -13.77 14.05 -22.35
CA PRO A 155 -13.51 15.35 -23.01
C PRO A 155 -13.79 16.58 -22.12
N SER A 156 -14.46 16.37 -20.99
CA SER A 156 -14.74 17.34 -19.92
C SER A 156 -13.92 17.07 -18.64
N SER A 157 -12.84 16.28 -18.72
CA SER A 157 -11.86 16.15 -17.63
C SER A 157 -11.41 17.54 -17.22
N GLY A 158 -11.35 17.83 -15.91
CA GLY A 158 -10.88 19.13 -15.45
C GLY A 158 -9.50 19.47 -16.04
N ASP A 159 -9.18 20.75 -16.17
CA ASP A 159 -7.89 21.22 -16.72
C ASP A 159 -6.70 20.95 -15.80
N ILE A 160 -6.85 20.10 -14.79
CA ILE A 160 -5.88 19.84 -13.75
C ILE A 160 -5.84 18.35 -13.43
N VAL A 161 -4.63 17.80 -13.37
CA VAL A 161 -4.35 16.44 -12.90
C VAL A 161 -3.42 16.46 -11.70
N THR A 162 -3.55 15.46 -10.83
CA THR A 162 -2.70 15.27 -9.65
C THR A 162 -1.73 14.14 -9.92
N LEU A 163 -0.44 14.38 -9.72
CA LEU A 163 0.61 13.35 -9.82
C LEU A 163 0.74 12.60 -8.49
N LEU A 164 1.53 11.53 -8.45
CA LEU A 164 1.94 10.93 -7.18
C LEU A 164 2.94 11.85 -6.45
N PRO A 165 3.00 11.82 -5.10
CA PRO A 165 4.07 12.48 -4.35
C PRO A 165 5.42 11.99 -4.83
N VAL A 166 6.44 12.86 -4.84
CA VAL A 166 7.79 12.49 -5.31
C VAL A 166 8.49 11.52 -4.35
N ASP A 167 8.21 11.64 -3.05
CA ASP A 167 8.73 10.76 -2.01
C ASP A 167 7.64 10.55 -0.93
N PRO A 168 6.68 9.63 -1.16
CA PRO A 168 5.59 9.38 -0.24
C PRO A 168 6.05 8.81 1.12
N ASP A 169 7.23 8.19 1.19
CA ASP A 169 7.84 7.77 2.48
C ASP A 169 8.27 8.99 3.29
N ALA A 170 8.88 9.99 2.64
CA ALA A 170 9.21 11.26 3.28
C ALA A 170 7.96 12.02 3.75
N SER A 171 6.89 12.05 2.96
CA SER A 171 5.61 12.64 3.36
C SER A 171 5.02 11.93 4.59
N ALA A 172 5.04 10.60 4.62
CA ALA A 172 4.63 9.83 5.80
C ALA A 172 5.51 10.13 7.03
N ALA A 173 6.82 10.26 6.86
CA ALA A 173 7.74 10.58 7.93
C ALA A 173 7.52 11.99 8.51
N GLY A 174 7.17 12.96 7.66
CA GLY A 174 6.79 14.31 8.09
C GLY A 174 5.53 14.30 8.97
N LEU A 175 4.47 13.62 8.52
CA LEU A 175 3.23 13.47 9.29
C LEU A 175 3.46 12.76 10.62
N ARG A 176 4.20 11.65 10.61
CA ARG A 176 4.59 10.91 11.82
C ARG A 176 5.33 11.80 12.82
N THR A 177 6.28 12.60 12.35
CA THR A 177 7.04 13.54 13.19
C THR A 177 6.12 14.56 13.83
N ALA A 178 5.22 15.17 13.07
CA ALA A 178 4.27 16.16 13.58
C ALA A 178 3.32 15.57 14.64
N ILE A 179 2.82 14.35 14.43
CA ILE A 179 1.98 13.64 15.41
C ILE A 179 2.75 13.38 16.70
N ARG A 180 3.98 12.90 16.59
CA ARG A 180 4.84 12.64 17.75
C ARG A 180 5.14 13.93 18.52
N GLU A 181 5.42 15.04 17.85
CA GLU A 181 5.67 16.33 18.48
C GLU A 181 4.41 16.87 19.17
N ARG A 182 3.24 16.70 18.57
CA ARG A 182 1.97 17.22 19.10
C ARG A 182 1.39 16.38 20.25
N HIS A 183 1.43 15.06 20.13
CA HIS A 183 0.75 14.13 21.05
C HIS A 183 1.69 13.25 21.87
N GLY A 184 3.00 13.28 21.62
CA GLY A 184 3.99 12.47 22.35
C GLY A 184 3.96 10.98 22.01
N ILE A 185 3.16 10.57 21.02
CA ILE A 185 3.00 9.17 20.58
C ILE A 185 3.56 9.02 19.18
N ASP A 186 4.37 7.98 18.98
CA ASP A 186 5.01 7.68 17.71
C ASP A 186 4.13 6.75 16.85
N VAL A 187 3.13 7.33 16.18
CA VAL A 187 2.14 6.60 15.37
C VAL A 187 2.68 6.33 13.96
N PRO A 188 2.74 5.07 13.50
CA PRO A 188 3.08 4.76 12.10
C PRO A 188 2.11 5.39 11.11
N VAL A 189 2.63 5.81 9.95
CA VAL A 189 1.86 6.47 8.89
C VAL A 189 2.00 5.71 7.58
N ILE A 190 0.88 5.52 6.87
CA ILE A 190 0.81 4.94 5.53
C ILE A 190 0.22 5.98 4.58
N ILE A 191 0.88 6.25 3.46
CA ILE A 191 0.28 6.94 2.32
C ILE A 191 -0.30 5.88 1.38
N SER A 192 -1.59 5.96 1.08
CA SER A 192 -2.28 5.00 0.22
C SER A 192 -2.69 5.59 -1.13
N ASP A 193 -2.75 4.76 -2.16
CA ASP A 193 -3.38 5.11 -3.43
C ASP A 193 -4.24 3.96 -3.97
N SER A 194 -5.25 4.32 -4.77
CA SER A 194 -6.21 3.37 -5.31
C SER A 194 -5.71 2.73 -6.60
N PHE A 195 -5.36 1.44 -6.56
CA PHE A 195 -4.89 0.69 -7.72
C PHE A 195 -5.88 -0.39 -8.16
N GLY A 196 -5.91 -0.67 -9.46
CA GLY A 196 -6.44 -1.92 -9.98
C GLY A 196 -5.48 -3.08 -9.73
N ARG A 197 -5.91 -4.31 -10.02
CA ARG A 197 -5.04 -5.49 -9.88
C ARG A 197 -5.35 -6.57 -10.91
N PRO A 198 -4.37 -7.40 -11.30
CA PRO A 198 -4.59 -8.48 -12.25
C PRO A 198 -5.74 -9.41 -11.84
N TRP A 199 -6.47 -9.88 -12.85
CA TRP A 199 -7.51 -10.92 -12.76
C TRP A 199 -8.78 -10.55 -11.97
N ARG A 200 -8.90 -9.35 -11.41
CA ARG A 200 -10.09 -8.94 -10.65
C ARG A 200 -10.56 -7.54 -11.02
N TRP A 201 -11.88 -7.39 -11.07
CA TRP A 201 -12.54 -6.08 -11.20
C TRP A 201 -12.55 -5.34 -9.87
N GLY A 202 -12.56 -4.01 -9.95
CA GLY A 202 -12.53 -3.11 -8.80
C GLY A 202 -11.12 -2.62 -8.48
N ILE A 203 -11.07 -1.53 -7.71
CA ILE A 203 -9.86 -0.92 -7.19
C ILE A 203 -9.72 -1.23 -5.69
N VAL A 204 -8.49 -1.23 -5.21
CA VAL A 204 -8.14 -1.38 -3.79
C VAL A 204 -7.07 -0.36 -3.44
N ASP A 205 -7.05 0.11 -2.20
CA ASP A 205 -5.93 0.89 -1.70
C ASP A 205 -4.69 0.02 -1.55
N VAL A 206 -3.56 0.56 -1.99
CA VAL A 206 -2.22 0.02 -1.77
C VAL A 206 -1.38 1.08 -1.06
N ALA A 207 -0.48 0.64 -0.18
CA ALA A 207 0.52 1.54 0.39
C ALA A 207 1.51 1.95 -0.70
N ILE A 208 1.67 3.26 -0.90
CA ILE A 208 2.71 3.84 -1.76
C ILE A 208 3.83 4.50 -0.96
N GLY A 209 3.59 4.79 0.31
CA GLY A 209 4.63 5.23 1.25
C GLY A 209 4.31 4.81 2.67
N VAL A 210 5.34 4.59 3.49
CA VAL A 210 5.23 4.15 4.88
C VAL A 210 6.29 4.81 5.76
N SER A 211 5.94 5.08 7.02
CA SER A 211 6.91 5.50 8.03
C SER A 211 6.53 4.93 9.39
N GLY A 212 7.51 4.33 10.09
CA GLY A 212 7.30 3.79 11.43
C GLY A 212 6.75 2.38 11.52
N LEU A 213 6.62 1.68 10.40
CA LEU A 213 6.28 0.27 10.35
C LEU A 213 7.14 -0.47 9.31
N LEU A 214 7.25 -1.78 9.47
CA LEU A 214 7.82 -2.65 8.43
C LEU A 214 6.76 -2.91 7.37
N ALA A 215 7.10 -2.69 6.10
CA ALA A 215 6.20 -2.99 4.98
C ALA A 215 6.01 -4.51 4.75
N ILE A 216 6.94 -5.33 5.25
CA ILE A 216 6.95 -6.78 5.07
C ILE A 216 7.19 -7.45 6.42
N GLU A 217 6.32 -8.39 6.76
CA GLU A 217 6.53 -9.32 7.86
C GLU A 217 7.36 -10.53 7.38
N ASP A 218 8.51 -10.77 8.00
CA ASP A 218 9.34 -11.93 7.67
C ASP A 218 8.87 -13.17 8.43
N LEU A 219 8.05 -13.99 7.76
CA LEU A 219 7.53 -15.24 8.30
C LEU A 219 8.41 -16.46 7.99
N ARG A 220 9.59 -16.29 7.37
CA ARG A 220 10.43 -17.44 7.01
C ARG A 220 10.89 -18.18 8.26
N GLY A 221 10.73 -19.50 8.25
CA GLY A 221 11.09 -20.37 9.37
C GLY A 221 10.09 -20.38 10.53
N SER A 222 9.07 -19.52 10.49
CA SER A 222 7.94 -19.61 11.40
C SER A 222 7.06 -20.81 11.02
N PRO A 223 6.65 -21.65 11.98
CA PRO A 223 5.72 -22.74 11.70
C PRO A 223 4.33 -22.16 11.38
N ASP A 224 3.64 -22.80 10.44
CA ASP A 224 2.21 -22.56 10.19
C ASP A 224 1.44 -22.84 11.50
N ARG A 225 0.52 -21.94 11.85
CA ARG A 225 -0.35 -22.06 13.04
C ARG A 225 -1.76 -22.46 12.64
#